data_AF-A0A942FAS1-F1
#
_entry.id   AF-A0A942FAS1-F1
#
_cell.length_a   1.000
_cell.length_b   1.000
_cell.length_c   1.000
_cell.angle_alpha   90.00
_cell.angle_beta   90.00
_cell.angle_gamma   90.00
#
_symmetry.space_group_name_H-M   'P 1'
#
loop_
_entity.id
_entity.type
_entity.pdbx_description
1 polymer ?
#
loop_
_entity_poly.entity_id
_entity_poly.type
_entity_poly.pdbx_seq_one_letter_code
_entity_poly.pdbx_strand_id
1 'polypeptide(L)'
;MKKFEKATTFERKGKLAPPPKNEEVWMNDKYQVNLRIAGKMENGDLIHLSIKRRDKEAIHDWRDFQEIKNMLCGKETCALEIYPPESKLVDTANQYHLWVFDSGDYFPFMFQMRVVSEDESIGNKQRPFEIKPPDLVSPERMKELVEKYKKELE
;
A
#
# COMPACT_ATOMS: atom_id res chain seq x y z
N MET A 1 -6.33 -5.61 -9.46
CA MET A 1 -5.80 -6.90 -8.95
C MET A 1 -6.93 -7.91 -8.68
N LYS A 2 -6.67 -9.24 -8.63
CA LYS A 2 -7.67 -10.22 -8.15
C LYS A 2 -7.90 -10.09 -6.65
N LYS A 3 -9.12 -10.42 -6.19
CA LYS A 3 -9.46 -10.44 -4.77
C LYS A 3 -8.56 -11.41 -3.99
N PHE A 4 -8.28 -11.06 -2.74
CA PHE A 4 -7.60 -11.93 -1.80
C PHE A 4 -8.56 -12.93 -1.17
N GLU A 5 -8.07 -14.14 -0.95
CA GLU A 5 -8.74 -15.20 -0.21
C GLU A 5 -7.94 -15.50 1.06
N LYS A 6 -8.64 -15.69 2.17
CA LYS A 6 -8.01 -16.06 3.44
C LYS A 6 -7.60 -17.53 3.39
N ALA A 7 -6.30 -17.78 3.53
CA ALA A 7 -5.72 -19.10 3.46
C ALA A 7 -5.87 -19.84 4.80
N THR A 8 -6.37 -21.07 4.77
CA THR A 8 -6.34 -21.99 5.92
C THR A 8 -5.00 -22.71 6.04
N THR A 9 -4.27 -22.83 4.93
CA THR A 9 -2.91 -23.36 4.86
C THR A 9 -2.11 -22.63 3.77
N PHE A 10 -0.79 -22.58 3.90
CA PHE A 10 0.11 -21.97 2.92
C PHE A 10 1.47 -22.68 2.91
N GLU A 11 2.24 -22.51 1.83
CA GLU A 11 3.58 -23.10 1.73
C GLU A 11 4.59 -22.36 2.62
N ARG A 12 5.22 -23.10 3.52
CA ARG A 12 6.29 -22.63 4.39
C ARG A 12 7.40 -23.68 4.42
N LYS A 13 8.60 -23.30 3.95
CA LYS A 13 9.77 -24.19 3.84
C LYS A 13 9.45 -25.50 3.08
N GLY A 14 8.74 -25.40 1.96
CA GLY A 14 8.37 -26.54 1.11
C GLY A 14 7.29 -27.46 1.68
N LYS A 15 6.59 -27.06 2.74
CA LYS A 15 5.49 -27.83 3.34
C LYS A 15 4.26 -26.95 3.49
N LEU A 16 3.08 -27.55 3.36
CA LEU A 16 1.83 -26.89 3.74
C LEU A 16 1.75 -26.80 5.26
N ALA A 17 1.47 -25.59 5.76
CA ALA A 17 1.31 -25.31 7.18
C ALA A 17 0.15 -24.34 7.40
N PRO A 18 -0.55 -24.39 8.56
CA PRO A 18 -1.53 -23.39 8.90
C PRO A 18 -0.86 -22.02 9.18
N PRO A 19 -1.59 -20.91 9.04
CA PRO A 19 -1.16 -19.61 9.57
C PRO A 19 -0.75 -19.69 11.05
N PRO A 20 0.26 -18.91 11.48
CA PRO A 20 0.53 -18.72 12.90
C PRO A 20 -0.71 -18.22 13.65
N LYS A 21 -0.83 -18.55 14.95
CA LYS A 21 -2.05 -18.28 15.76
C LYS A 21 -2.55 -16.83 15.72
N ASN A 22 -1.65 -15.85 15.59
CA ASN A 22 -1.96 -14.42 15.61
C ASN A 22 -1.71 -13.74 14.25
N GLU A 23 -1.63 -14.53 13.18
CA GLU A 23 -1.44 -14.02 11.83
C GLU A 23 -2.51 -14.60 10.90
N GLU A 24 -2.97 -13.78 9.98
CA GLU A 24 -3.77 -14.22 8.85
C GLU A 24 -2.88 -14.26 7.61
N VAL A 25 -3.09 -15.25 6.75
CA VAL A 25 -2.44 -15.30 5.44
C VAL A 25 -3.51 -15.11 4.39
N TRP A 26 -3.33 -14.10 3.55
CA TRP A 26 -4.21 -13.76 2.44
C TRP A 26 -3.46 -13.98 1.15
N MET A 27 -4.08 -14.63 0.16
CA MET A 27 -3.44 -14.91 -1.12
C MET A 27 -4.35 -14.55 -2.29
N ASN A 28 -3.75 -14.15 -3.40
CA ASN A 28 -4.40 -14.17 -4.71
C ASN A 28 -3.48 -14.88 -5.72
N ASP A 29 -3.66 -14.66 -7.01
CA ASP A 29 -2.83 -15.28 -8.03
C ASP A 29 -1.37 -14.78 -8.01
N LYS A 30 -1.13 -13.52 -7.64
CA LYS A 30 0.19 -12.87 -7.67
C LYS A 30 0.87 -12.78 -6.30
N TYR A 31 0.11 -12.52 -5.24
CA TYR A 31 0.62 -12.15 -3.92
C TYR A 31 0.24 -13.13 -2.82
N GLN A 32 1.13 -13.22 -1.84
CA GLN A 32 0.83 -13.67 -0.48
C GLN A 32 1.06 -12.48 0.46
N VAL A 33 0.11 -12.24 1.37
CA VAL A 33 0.17 -11.20 2.40
C VAL A 33 -0.07 -11.83 3.75
N ASN A 34 0.92 -11.73 4.65
CA ASN A 34 0.75 -12.06 6.05
C ASN A 34 0.31 -10.81 6.80
N LEU A 35 -0.86 -10.87 7.42
CA LEU A 35 -1.45 -9.78 8.20
C LEU A 35 -1.37 -10.15 9.69
N ARG A 36 -0.92 -9.21 10.52
CA ARG A 36 -0.99 -9.36 11.98
C ARG A 36 -1.23 -8.03 12.67
N ILE A 37 -1.84 -8.07 13.86
CA ILE A 37 -1.86 -6.92 14.76
C ILE A 37 -0.48 -6.82 15.41
N ALA A 38 0.28 -5.77 15.06
CA ALA A 38 1.62 -5.52 15.56
C ALA A 38 1.64 -4.73 16.87
N GLY A 39 0.55 -4.02 17.18
CA GLY A 39 0.40 -3.28 18.43
C GLY A 39 -0.99 -2.65 18.56
N LYS A 40 -1.25 -2.10 19.74
CA LYS A 40 -2.42 -1.26 20.00
C LYS A 40 -1.96 0.19 20.08
N MET A 41 -2.72 1.08 19.47
CA MET A 41 -2.56 2.53 19.52
C MET A 41 -3.79 3.16 20.18
N GLU A 42 -3.69 4.42 20.56
CA GLU A 42 -4.81 5.17 21.16
C GLU A 42 -6.05 5.15 20.26
N ASN A 43 -5.83 5.28 18.95
CA ASN A 43 -6.88 5.40 17.94
C ASN A 43 -7.05 4.10 17.11
N GLY A 44 -6.77 2.92 17.68
CA GLY A 44 -7.00 1.63 17.03
C GLY A 44 -5.75 0.77 16.90
N ASP A 45 -5.78 -0.16 15.95
CA ASP A 45 -4.72 -1.17 15.83
C ASP A 45 -3.59 -0.71 14.90
N LEU A 46 -2.36 -1.04 15.26
CA LEU A 46 -1.23 -1.01 14.34
C LEU A 46 -1.17 -2.37 13.64
N ILE A 47 -1.51 -2.39 12.36
CA ILE A 47 -1.51 -3.60 11.55
C ILE A 47 -0.18 -3.68 10.79
N HIS A 48 0.42 -4.86 10.75
CA HIS A 48 1.59 -5.13 9.92
C HIS A 48 1.20 -6.07 8.78
N LEU A 49 1.42 -5.60 7.55
CA LEU A 49 1.31 -6.39 6.34
C LEU A 49 2.71 -6.76 5.87
N SER A 50 2.96 -8.05 5.70
CA SER A 50 4.17 -8.56 5.06
C SER A 50 3.81 -9.16 3.72
N ILE A 51 4.30 -8.54 2.65
CA ILE A 51 3.86 -8.72 1.27
C ILE A 51 5.00 -9.36 0.47
N LYS A 52 4.68 -10.40 -0.29
CA LYS A 52 5.60 -11.00 -1.27
C LYS A 52 4.84 -11.52 -2.48
N ARG A 53 5.53 -11.60 -3.63
CA ARG A 53 5.03 -12.37 -4.76
C ARG A 53 5.11 -13.86 -4.46
N ARG A 54 4.19 -14.62 -5.05
CA ARG A 54 4.14 -16.09 -4.91
C ARG A 54 5.31 -16.78 -5.63
N ASP A 55 5.82 -16.19 -6.71
CA ASP A 55 7.03 -16.64 -7.40
C ASP A 55 8.34 -16.21 -6.72
N LYS A 56 8.26 -15.41 -5.64
CA LYS A 56 9.39 -14.91 -4.84
C LYS A 56 10.30 -13.91 -5.58
N GLU A 57 9.90 -13.44 -6.76
CA GLU A 57 10.60 -12.38 -7.46
C GLU A 57 10.41 -11.03 -6.74
N ALA A 58 11.35 -10.11 -6.95
CA ALA A 58 11.26 -8.76 -6.43
C ALA A 58 10.03 -8.02 -6.99
N ILE A 59 9.49 -7.10 -6.20
CA ILE A 59 8.37 -6.26 -6.61
C ILE A 59 8.32 -4.99 -5.78
N HIS A 60 8.25 -3.84 -6.44
CA HIS A 60 7.91 -2.59 -5.76
C HIS A 60 6.99 -1.79 -6.66
N ASP A 61 5.70 -2.11 -6.59
CA ASP A 61 4.66 -1.42 -7.33
C ASP A 61 3.74 -0.72 -6.35
N TRP A 62 3.81 0.61 -6.34
CA TRP A 62 3.05 1.43 -5.40
C TRP A 62 1.53 1.22 -5.52
N ARG A 63 0.98 1.03 -6.74
CA ARG A 63 -0.48 0.84 -6.90
C ARG A 63 -0.90 -0.53 -6.39
N ASP A 64 -0.08 -1.55 -6.62
CA ASP A 64 -0.33 -2.88 -6.05
C ASP A 64 -0.36 -2.82 -4.52
N PHE A 65 0.60 -2.13 -3.89
CA PHE A 65 0.69 -2.02 -2.44
C PHE A 65 -0.48 -1.21 -1.86
N GLN A 66 -0.88 -0.12 -2.53
CA GLN A 66 -2.06 0.66 -2.16
C GLN A 66 -3.35 -0.17 -2.31
N GLU A 67 -3.49 -0.97 -3.37
CA GLU A 67 -4.65 -1.84 -3.60
C GLU A 67 -4.70 -2.97 -2.55
N ILE A 68 -3.57 -3.61 -2.23
CA ILE A 68 -3.46 -4.62 -1.17
C ILE A 68 -3.92 -4.04 0.17
N LYS A 69 -3.38 -2.88 0.56
CA LYS A 69 -3.77 -2.18 1.79
C LYS A 69 -5.26 -1.88 1.80
N ASN A 70 -5.80 -1.36 0.69
CA ASN A 70 -7.22 -1.06 0.58
C ASN A 70 -8.12 -2.30 0.73
N MET A 71 -7.72 -3.44 0.16
CA MET A 71 -8.50 -4.68 0.23
C MET A 71 -8.49 -5.31 1.62
N LEU A 72 -7.34 -5.27 2.30
CA LEU A 72 -7.15 -5.99 3.57
C LEU A 72 -7.40 -5.13 4.81
N CYS A 73 -7.16 -3.82 4.71
CA CYS A 73 -7.26 -2.88 5.83
C CYS A 73 -8.26 -1.75 5.57
N GLY A 74 -8.93 -1.70 4.42
CA GLY A 74 -9.89 -0.64 4.08
C GLY A 74 -9.27 0.57 3.38
N LYS A 75 -10.11 1.32 2.66
CA LYS A 75 -9.65 2.42 1.78
C LYS A 75 -9.16 3.65 2.54
N GLU A 76 -9.73 3.89 3.71
CA GLU A 76 -9.50 5.10 4.52
C GLU A 76 -8.37 4.92 5.57
N THR A 77 -7.67 3.78 5.55
CA THR A 77 -6.48 3.57 6.38
C THR A 77 -5.22 4.13 5.72
N CYS A 78 -4.27 4.57 6.55
CA CYS A 78 -2.96 5.01 6.10
C CYS A 78 -1.91 3.94 6.39
N ALA A 79 -0.90 3.84 5.51
CA ALA A 79 0.19 2.91 5.69
C ALA A 79 1.53 3.60 5.44
N LEU A 80 2.54 3.21 6.22
CA LEU A 80 3.92 3.57 6.00
C LEU A 80 4.69 2.37 5.48
N GLU A 81 5.60 2.61 4.53
CA GLU A 81 6.71 1.72 4.22
C GLU A 81 7.98 2.37 4.78
N ILE A 82 8.75 1.63 5.55
CA ILE A 82 9.87 2.16 6.32
C ILE A 82 11.17 1.72 5.66
N TYR A 83 12.03 2.69 5.35
CA TYR A 83 13.43 2.48 5.00
C TYR A 83 14.24 2.71 6.28
N PRO A 84 14.64 1.64 6.99
CA PRO A 84 15.20 1.76 8.32
C PRO A 84 16.64 2.31 8.28
N PRO A 85 17.17 2.79 9.42
CA PRO A 85 18.61 2.96 9.59
C PRO A 85 19.35 1.64 9.31
N GLU A 86 20.55 1.72 8.73
CA GLU A 86 21.33 0.54 8.31
C GLU A 86 21.53 -0.48 9.45
N SER A 87 21.74 -0.01 10.68
CA SER A 87 21.90 -0.87 11.87
C SER A 87 20.65 -1.67 12.26
N LYS A 88 19.51 -1.40 11.62
CA LYS A 88 18.21 -2.06 11.82
C LYS A 88 17.65 -2.65 10.52
N LEU A 89 18.43 -2.68 9.44
CA LEU A 89 18.01 -3.24 8.16
C LEU A 89 17.76 -4.75 8.29
N VAL A 90 16.63 -5.20 7.73
CA VAL A 90 16.30 -6.62 7.59
C VAL A 90 16.01 -6.87 6.11
N ASP A 91 17.03 -7.23 5.35
CA ASP A 91 16.93 -7.57 3.93
C ASP A 91 17.37 -9.03 3.71
N THR A 92 16.41 -9.94 3.85
CA THR A 92 16.66 -11.40 3.76
C THR A 92 15.79 -12.10 2.71
N ALA A 93 14.88 -11.36 2.07
CA ALA A 93 13.97 -11.86 1.05
C ALA A 93 13.35 -10.70 0.29
N ASN A 94 12.84 -10.98 -0.92
CA ASN A 94 11.96 -10.08 -1.70
C ASN A 94 10.59 -9.92 -1.02
N GLN A 95 10.59 -9.34 0.17
CA GLN A 95 9.46 -9.21 1.06
C GLN A 95 9.40 -7.78 1.59
N TYR A 96 8.23 -7.18 1.46
CA TYR A 96 8.01 -5.77 1.73
C TYR A 96 7.01 -5.63 2.87
N HIS A 97 7.11 -4.52 3.58
CA HIS A 97 6.45 -4.37 4.86
C HIS A 97 5.67 -3.05 4.87
N LEU A 98 4.38 -3.13 5.17
CA LEU A 98 3.54 -1.97 5.44
C LEU A 98 3.08 -1.98 6.89
N TRP A 99 3.14 -0.82 7.52
CA TRP A 99 2.61 -0.56 8.84
C TRP A 99 1.38 0.31 8.68
N VAL A 100 0.20 -0.28 8.89
CA VAL A 100 -1.10 0.31 8.61
C VAL A 100 -1.76 0.77 9.91
N PHE A 101 -2.32 1.97 9.88
CA PHE A 101 -2.94 2.65 11.00
C PHE A 101 -4.46 2.72 10.75
N ASP A 102 -5.24 2.29 11.75
CA ASP A 102 -6.69 2.06 11.61
C ASP A 102 -7.56 3.34 11.74
N SER A 103 -7.08 4.44 12.35
CA SER A 103 -7.83 5.72 12.30
C SER A 103 -7.03 7.03 12.48
N GLY A 104 -7.59 8.09 11.85
CA GLY A 104 -7.58 9.52 12.21
C GLY A 104 -6.31 10.33 12.03
N ASP A 105 -6.29 11.27 11.06
CA ASP A 105 -5.28 12.33 10.84
C ASP A 105 -3.82 11.88 11.02
N TYR A 106 -3.48 10.77 10.36
CA TYR A 106 -2.33 9.93 10.68
C TYR A 106 -1.00 10.67 10.78
N PHE A 107 -0.72 11.63 9.90
CA PHE A 107 0.57 12.31 9.85
C PHE A 107 0.48 13.73 9.29
N PRO A 108 1.22 14.70 9.87
CA PRO A 108 1.21 16.09 9.42
C PRO A 108 1.81 16.31 8.02
N PHE A 109 2.43 15.27 7.45
CA PHE A 109 3.06 15.29 6.13
C PHE A 109 2.23 14.63 5.02
N MET A 110 1.01 14.15 5.32
CA MET A 110 0.12 13.62 4.29
C MET A 110 -0.46 14.73 3.41
N PHE A 111 -0.74 14.38 2.16
CA PHE A 111 -1.52 15.24 1.27
C PHE A 111 -2.94 15.43 1.81
N GLN A 112 -3.39 16.68 1.85
CA GLN A 112 -4.71 17.07 2.36
C GLN A 112 -5.86 16.79 1.38
N MET A 113 -5.53 16.44 0.14
CA MET A 113 -6.51 16.11 -0.89
C MET A 113 -6.03 14.98 -1.79
N ARG A 114 -7.01 14.28 -2.37
CA ARG A 114 -6.80 13.27 -3.38
C ARG A 114 -6.76 13.93 -4.77
N VAL A 115 -5.69 13.68 -5.51
CA VAL A 115 -5.56 14.06 -6.92
C VAL A 115 -5.05 12.84 -7.67
N VAL A 116 -5.73 12.49 -8.75
CA VAL A 116 -5.40 11.35 -9.60
C VAL A 116 -5.37 11.83 -11.03
N SER A 117 -4.25 11.68 -11.72
CA SER A 117 -4.07 12.20 -13.07
C SER A 117 -3.17 11.28 -13.88
N GLU A 118 -3.36 11.27 -15.19
CA GLU A 118 -2.43 10.72 -16.19
C GLU A 118 -1.85 11.82 -17.08
N ASP A 119 -2.19 13.08 -16.81
CA ASP A 119 -1.71 14.21 -17.60
C ASP A 119 -0.19 14.32 -17.47
N GLU A 120 0.50 14.41 -18.61
CA GLU A 120 1.96 14.60 -18.71
C GLU A 120 2.31 16.06 -19.03
N SER A 121 1.31 16.96 -19.15
CA SER A 121 1.50 18.34 -19.62
C SER A 121 2.36 19.23 -18.72
N ILE A 122 2.64 18.79 -17.49
CA ILE A 122 3.49 19.50 -16.53
C ILE A 122 4.89 18.85 -16.35
N GLY A 123 5.30 17.99 -17.29
CA GLY A 123 6.63 17.36 -17.29
C GLY A 123 6.74 16.12 -16.38
N ASN A 124 5.62 15.65 -15.84
CA ASN A 124 5.51 14.37 -15.14
C ASN A 124 5.20 13.24 -16.14
N LYS A 125 5.54 12.01 -15.76
CA LYS A 125 5.14 10.80 -16.49
C LYS A 125 4.39 9.87 -15.54
N GLN A 126 3.19 9.47 -15.90
CA GLN A 126 2.37 8.57 -15.11
C GLN A 126 1.93 7.39 -15.98
N ARG A 127 2.09 6.16 -15.48
CA ARG A 127 1.62 4.99 -16.20
C ARG A 127 0.07 4.97 -16.30
N PRO A 128 -0.51 4.39 -17.35
CA PRO A 128 -1.97 4.31 -17.48
C PRO A 128 -2.63 3.53 -16.34
N PHE A 129 -3.85 3.92 -15.96
CA PHE A 129 -4.76 3.12 -15.15
C PHE A 129 -5.39 2.04 -16.02
N GLU A 130 -5.34 0.79 -15.56
CA GLU A 130 -6.07 -0.33 -16.18
C GLU A 130 -7.59 -0.07 -16.12
N ILE A 131 -8.05 0.46 -14.97
CA ILE A 131 -9.42 0.91 -14.75
C ILE A 131 -9.36 2.37 -14.35
N LYS A 132 -9.90 3.26 -15.21
CA LYS A 132 -9.90 4.70 -14.98
C LYS A 132 -10.69 5.02 -13.70
N PRO A 133 -10.08 5.69 -12.71
CA PRO A 133 -10.81 6.16 -11.54
C PRO A 133 -11.89 7.17 -11.96
N PRO A 134 -13.06 7.18 -11.29
CA PRO A 134 -14.13 8.11 -11.61
C PRO A 134 -13.74 9.57 -11.37
N ASP A 135 -12.73 9.79 -10.52
CA ASP A 135 -12.15 11.07 -10.15
C ASP A 135 -10.84 11.38 -10.89
N LEU A 136 -10.59 10.74 -12.04
CA LEU A 136 -9.44 11.05 -12.89
C LEU A 136 -9.53 12.49 -13.39
N VAL A 137 -8.53 13.28 -13.05
CA VAL A 137 -8.44 14.71 -13.32
C VAL A 137 -8.13 14.95 -14.80
N SER A 138 -8.87 15.88 -15.42
CA SER A 138 -8.57 16.32 -16.79
C SER A 138 -7.32 17.21 -16.84
N PRO A 139 -6.64 17.31 -17.99
CA PRO A 139 -5.47 18.21 -18.14
C PRO A 139 -5.76 19.66 -17.76
N GLU A 140 -6.96 20.17 -18.06
CA GLU A 140 -7.39 21.54 -17.72
C GLU A 140 -7.48 21.70 -16.21
N ARG A 141 -8.14 20.76 -15.53
CA ARG A 141 -8.27 20.78 -14.08
C ARG A 141 -6.92 20.60 -13.38
N MET A 142 -6.00 19.84 -13.96
CA MET A 142 -4.64 19.70 -13.42
C MET A 142 -3.89 21.03 -13.44
N LYS A 143 -3.97 21.79 -14.54
CA LYS A 143 -3.37 23.13 -14.65
C LYS A 143 -3.93 24.10 -13.60
N GLU A 144 -5.26 24.08 -13.38
CA GLU A 144 -5.90 24.89 -12.34
C GLU A 144 -5.37 24.57 -10.94
N LEU A 145 -5.21 23.27 -10.61
CA LEU A 145 -4.71 22.83 -9.31
C LEU A 145 -3.25 23.26 -9.09
N VAL A 146 -2.40 23.11 -10.11
CA VAL A 146 -0.99 23.52 -10.06
C VAL A 146 -0.88 25.04 -9.85
N GLU A 147 -1.68 25.82 -10.57
CA GLU A 147 -1.68 27.28 -10.45
C GLU A 147 -2.17 27.73 -9.06
N LYS A 148 -3.21 27.09 -8.53
CA LYS A 148 -3.69 27.35 -7.16
C LYS A 148 -2.61 27.05 -6.12
N TYR A 149 -1.94 25.91 -6.24
CA TYR A 149 -0.91 25.48 -5.28
C TYR A 149 0.30 26.42 -5.28
N LYS A 150 0.74 26.91 -6.45
CA LYS A 150 1.82 27.91 -6.54
C LYS A 150 1.50 29.19 -5.79
N LYS A 151 0.26 29.69 -5.90
CA LYS A 151 -0.19 30.90 -5.20
C LYS A 151 -0.28 30.74 -3.68
N GLU A 152 -0.47 29.52 -3.19
CA GLU A 152 -0.49 29.23 -1.74
C GLU A 152 0.92 29.15 -1.14
N LEU A 153 1.96 29.05 -1.98
CA LEU A 153 3.38 29.03 -1.57
C LEU A 153 4.08 30.40 -1.66
N GLU A 154 3.45 31.39 -2.28
CA GLU A 154 3.89 32.80 -2.35
C GLU A 154 3.35 33.63 -1.18
#